data_AF-A0A699THR6-F1
#
_entry.id   AF-A0A699THR6-F1
#
_cell.length_a   1.000
_cell.length_b   1.000
_cell.length_c   1.000
_cell.angle_alpha   90.00
_cell.angle_beta   90.00
_cell.angle_gamma   90.00
#
_symmetry.space_group_name_H-M   'P 1'
#
loop_
_entity.id
_entity.type
_entity.pdbx_description
1 polymer ?
#
loop_
_entity_poly.entity_id
_entity_poly.type
_entity_poly.pdbx_seq_one_letter_code
_entity_poly.pdbx_strand_id
1 'polypeptide(L)' 'VLERVGDVAYKLDLPEELNRVHNTFHVSNLKKCYADEPLAIPLDGLHVDDKLHFIEELVEIMDREVKRLKRSRSH' A
#
# COMPACT_ATOMS: atom_id res chain seq x y z
N VAL A 1 -1.34 -4.75 -14.51
CA VAL A 1 -2.20 -5.49 -13.54
C VAL A 1 -2.19 -6.94 -13.95
N LEU A 2 -1.88 -7.86 -13.03
CA LEU A 2 -1.82 -9.30 -13.30
C LEU A 2 -3.20 -9.96 -13.12
N GLU A 3 -3.85 -9.69 -11.99
CA GLU A 3 -5.19 -10.22 -11.69
C GLU A 3 -5.97 -9.26 -10.80
N ARG A 4 -7.30 -9.37 -10.82
CA ARG A 4 -8.20 -8.71 -9.87
C ARG A 4 -8.56 -9.69 -8.78
N VAL A 5 -8.39 -9.29 -7.52
CA VAL A 5 -8.68 -10.11 -6.34
C VAL A 5 -9.91 -9.54 -5.65
N GLY A 6 -11.06 -10.18 -5.84
CA GLY A 6 -12.34 -9.65 -5.38
C GLY A 6 -12.68 -8.30 -6.02
N ASP A 7 -13.57 -7.53 -5.39
CA ASP A 7 -14.04 -6.29 -6.02
C ASP A 7 -13.08 -5.11 -5.87
N VAL A 8 -12.25 -5.13 -4.85
CA VAL A 8 -11.55 -3.94 -4.36
C VAL A 8 -10.03 -4.09 -4.28
N ALA A 9 -9.47 -5.18 -4.81
CA ALA A 9 -8.03 -5.36 -4.84
C ALA A 9 -7.52 -5.86 -6.19
N TYR A 10 -6.27 -5.55 -6.48
CA TYR A 10 -5.55 -5.96 -7.67
C TYR A 10 -4.20 -6.52 -7.28
N LYS A 11 -3.78 -7.57 -7.99
CA LYS A 11 -2.40 -8.01 -7.97
C LYS A 11 -1.63 -7.34 -9.10
N LEU A 12 -0.51 -6.74 -8.76
CA LEU A 12 0.35 -6.03 -9.69
C LEU A 12 1.59 -6.85 -9.99
N ASP A 13 2.15 -6.59 -11.16
CA ASP A 13 3.49 -7.07 -11.47
C ASP A 13 4.45 -6.06 -10.86
N LEU A 14 5.27 -6.51 -9.92
CA LEU A 14 6.20 -5.64 -9.20
C LEU A 14 7.62 -5.85 -9.73
N PRO A 15 8.42 -4.77 -9.82
CA PRO A 15 9.86 -4.87 -10.06
C PRO A 15 10.55 -5.77 -9.02
N GLU A 16 11.65 -6.40 -9.40
CA GLU A 16 12.38 -7.35 -8.55
C GLU A 16 12.93 -6.70 -7.27
N GLU A 17 13.20 -5.40 -7.32
CA GLU A 17 13.61 -4.56 -6.19
C GLU A 17 12.55 -4.52 -5.08
N LEU A 18 11.29 -4.76 -5.42
CA LEU A 18 10.14 -4.80 -4.50
C LEU A 18 9.68 -6.21 -4.18
N ASN A 19 10.50 -7.24 -4.38
CA ASN A 19 10.11 -8.64 -4.15
C ASN A 19 9.63 -8.94 -2.72
N ARG A 20 10.02 -8.11 -1.73
CA ARG A 20 9.59 -8.22 -0.33
C ARG A 20 8.22 -7.61 -0.06
N VAL A 21 7.70 -6.82 -1.00
CA VAL A 21 6.39 -6.17 -0.89
C VAL A 21 5.32 -7.12 -1.40
N HIS A 22 4.21 -7.22 -0.67
CA HIS A 22 3.05 -7.93 -1.15
C HIS A 22 2.53 -7.30 -2.45
N ASN A 23 2.41 -8.10 -3.49
CA ASN A 23 1.99 -7.62 -4.81
C ASN A 23 0.48 -7.40 -4.94
N THR A 24 -0.30 -7.60 -3.88
CA THR A 24 -1.75 -7.38 -3.86
C THR A 24 -2.07 -6.06 -3.15
N PHE A 25 -2.72 -5.14 -3.86
CA PHE A 25 -3.03 -3.79 -3.39
C PHE A 25 -4.54 -3.53 -3.45
N HIS A 26 -5.05 -2.87 -2.41
CA HIS A 26 -6.42 -2.35 -2.42
C HIS A 26 -6.53 -1.13 -3.36
N VAL A 27 -7.67 -0.94 -4.02
CA VAL A 27 -7.88 0.15 -4.98
C VAL A 27 -7.63 1.54 -4.36
N SER A 28 -7.96 1.73 -3.08
CA SER A 28 -7.69 3.00 -2.36
C SER A 28 -6.20 3.32 -2.20
N ASN A 29 -5.33 2.31 -2.24
CA ASN A 29 -3.88 2.48 -2.09
C ASN A 29 -3.22 2.84 -3.43
N LEU A 30 -3.95 2.70 -4.55
CA LEU A 30 -3.45 3.01 -5.87
C LEU A 30 -3.78 4.46 -6.23
N LYS A 31 -2.74 5.26 -6.50
CA LYS A 31 -2.91 6.59 -7.08
C LYS A 31 -2.82 6.47 -8.60
N LYS A 32 -3.79 7.03 -9.32
CA LYS A 32 -3.78 7.05 -10.78
C LYS A 32 -2.74 8.07 -11.26
N CYS A 33 -1.70 7.59 -11.92
CA CYS A 33 -0.71 8.45 -12.58
C CYS A 33 -1.13 8.64 -14.05
N TYR A 34 -1.09 9.88 -14.52
CA TYR A 34 -1.40 10.26 -15.91
C TYR A 34 -0.19 10.92 -16.60
N ALA A 35 1.02 10.64 -16.11
CA ALA A 35 2.20 11.26 -16.66
C ALA A 35 2.57 10.63 -18.00
N ASP A 36 2.77 11.48 -19.02
CA ASP A 36 3.31 11.11 -20.33
C ASP A 36 4.85 10.90 -20.29
N GLU A 37 5.49 11.30 -19.19
CA GLU A 37 6.94 11.28 -18.97
C GLU A 37 7.29 10.54 -17.65
N PRO A 38 8.44 9.85 -17.52
CA PRO A 38 8.69 9.00 -16.35
C PRO A 38 8.90 9.84 -15.08
N LEU A 39 7.88 9.90 -14.21
CA LEU A 39 8.01 10.41 -12.83
C LEU A 39 8.72 9.39 -11.90
N ALA A 40 9.41 8.40 -12.47
CA ALA A 40 10.06 7.35 -11.72
C ALA A 40 11.27 7.92 -10.97
N ILE A 41 11.11 8.13 -9.66
CA ILE A 41 12.21 8.42 -8.76
C ILE A 41 13.03 7.12 -8.63
N PRO A 42 14.35 7.14 -8.82
CA PRO A 42 15.20 5.96 -8.63
C PRO A 42 15.03 5.39 -7.22
N LEU A 43 14.79 4.08 -7.14
CA LEU A 43 14.63 3.38 -5.86
C LEU A 43 15.97 3.15 -5.13
N ASP A 44 17.10 3.51 -5.74
CA ASP A 44 18.46 3.29 -5.21
C ASP A 44 18.71 3.90 -3.83
N GLY A 45 17.89 4.85 -3.38
CA GLY A 45 17.96 5.46 -2.04
C GLY A 45 16.94 4.94 -1.01
N LEU A 46 15.99 4.09 -1.40
CA LEU A 46 14.92 3.62 -0.51
C LEU A 46 15.33 2.33 0.20
N HIS A 47 16.00 2.46 1.35
CA HIS A 47 16.31 1.31 2.19
C HIS A 47 15.06 0.80 2.90
N VAL A 48 14.46 -0.28 2.39
CA VAL A 48 13.37 -0.99 3.07
C VAL A 48 13.99 -1.88 4.14
N ASP A 49 14.01 -1.40 5.40
CA ASP A 49 14.48 -2.18 6.54
C ASP A 49 13.70 -3.50 6.65
N ASP A 50 14.43 -4.60 6.89
CA ASP A 50 13.89 -5.95 7.09
C ASP A 50 12.83 -6.02 8.20
N LYS A 51 12.83 -5.03 9.09
CA LYS A 51 11.89 -4.96 10.21
C LYS A 51 10.52 -4.36 9.85
N LEU A 52 10.31 -3.88 8.62
CA LEU A 52 9.03 -3.31 8.15
C LEU A 52 8.37 -2.39 9.19
N HIS A 53 9.17 -1.66 9.97
CA HIS A 53 8.66 -0.66 10.87
C HIS A 53 8.23 0.52 10.01
N PHE A 54 6.94 0.57 9.68
CA PHE A 54 6.31 1.79 9.21
C PHE A 54 6.46 2.83 10.33
N ILE A 55 7.56 3.60 10.28
CA ILE A 55 7.56 4.92 10.89
C ILE A 55 6.72 5.74 9.93
N GLU A 56 5.40 5.60 10.10
CA GLU A 56 4.44 6.58 9.62
C GLU A 56 4.87 7.86 10.33
N GLU A 57 5.73 8.65 9.68
CA GLU A 57 5.83 10.06 10.02
C GLU A 57 4.43 10.58 9.75
N LEU A 58 3.62 10.58 10.81
CA LEU A 58 2.31 11.18 10.90
C LEU A 58 2.56 12.62 10.46
N VAL A 59 2.39 12.89 9.16
CA VAL A 59 2.11 14.24 8.69
C VAL A 59 0.78 14.54 9.36
N GLU A 60 0.92 15.21 10.48
CA GLU A 60 -0.08 15.30 11.51
C GLU A 60 -1.33 15.98 10.92
N ILE A 61 -2.50 15.44 11.29
CA ILE A 61 -3.80 16.13 11.47
C ILE A 61 -4.73 16.15 10.21
N MET A 62 -6.03 15.76 10.25
CA MET A 62 -7.02 15.63 11.32
C MET A 62 -8.12 14.60 10.97
N ASP A 63 -8.79 14.10 12.02
CA ASP A 63 -10.01 13.26 12.05
C ASP A 63 -9.83 11.73 12.06
N ARG A 64 -9.16 11.26 13.13
CA ARG A 64 -9.15 9.86 13.52
C ARG A 64 -10.42 9.53 14.31
N GLU A 65 -11.53 9.32 13.64
CA GLU A 65 -12.68 8.60 14.21
C GLU A 65 -12.28 7.13 14.44
N VAL A 66 -11.81 6.80 15.65
CA VAL A 66 -11.50 5.42 16.05
C VAL A 66 -12.81 4.64 16.21
N LYS A 67 -13.29 4.02 15.13
CA LYS A 67 -14.42 3.08 15.21
C LYS A 67 -13.99 1.79 15.89
N ARG A 68 -14.38 1.63 17.17
CA ARG A 68 -14.29 0.33 17.87
C ARG A 68 -15.22 -0.68 17.22
N LEU A 69 -14.65 -1.68 16.54
CA LEU A 69 -15.40 -2.87 16.12
C LEU A 69 -15.78 -3.68 17.38
N LYS A 70 -17.08 -3.82 17.63
CA LYS A 70 -17.61 -4.75 18.64
C LYS A 70 -17.42 -6.17 18.09
N ARG A 71 -16.50 -6.95 18.67
CA ARG A 71 -16.46 -8.40 18.44
C ARG A 71 -17.68 -9.02 19.11
N SER A 72 -18.71 -9.35 18.34
CA SER A 72 -19.71 -10.32 18.76
C SER A 72 -19.06 -11.71 18.71
N ARG A 73 -18.83 -12.30 19.89
CA ARG A 73 -18.62 -13.75 19.98
C ARG A 73 -19.96 -14.41 19.69
N SER A 74 -20.06 -15.15 18.58
CA SER A 74 -21.14 -16.12 18.39
C SER A 74 -20.60 -17.51 18.72
N HIS A 75 -21.27 -18.13 19.70
CA HIS A 75 -21.18 -19.52 20.20
C HIS A 75 -19.83 -19.94 20.79
#